data_AF-I5BX39-F1
#
_entry.id   AF-I5BX39-F1
#
_cell.length_a   1.000
_cell.length_b   1.000
_cell.length_c   1.000
_cell.angle_alpha   90.00
_cell.angle_beta   90.00
_cell.angle_gamma   90.00
#
_symmetry.space_group_name_H-M   'P 1'
#
loop_
_entity.id
_entity.type
_entity.pdbx_description
1 polymer ?
#
loop_
_entity_poly.entity_id
_entity_poly.type
_entity_poly.pdbx_seq_one_letter_code
_entity_poly.pdbx_strand_id
1 'polypeptide(L)'
;MEFLNDVLVKPFADMAAAPDFLLQVLWEGLVGGVLYALIALGFVLIYKSSRIFNFAQGIMVVFAALTLVGLYEKGVPALLALPLTLAVMLVLAMTIERVVLRPLVNQPDIILFMATIGITLFLIGFGELIFGGENKVMITEQLFIPTGSIVFEPFGGFVSIEEKDLTAVIGAWCSWRLFWSSSTSPRSAVPSARLATTIRRPFRSAFRFPPFG
;
A
#
# COMPACT_ATOMS: atom_id res chain seq x y z
N MET A 1 -26.51 3.01 41.39
CA MET A 1 -25.32 2.20 41.73
C MET A 1 -25.07 1.10 40.70
N GLU A 2 -26.09 0.51 40.07
CA GLU A 2 -25.91 -0.50 39.01
C GLU A 2 -25.13 -0.01 37.79
N PHE A 3 -25.44 1.17 37.23
CA PHE A 3 -24.71 1.72 36.09
C PHE A 3 -23.18 1.82 36.32
N LEU A 4 -22.77 2.19 37.54
CA LEU A 4 -21.36 2.31 37.88
C LEU A 4 -20.68 0.93 37.95
N ASN A 5 -21.40 -0.08 38.43
CA ASN A 5 -20.94 -1.46 38.50
C ASN A 5 -20.84 -2.09 37.10
N ASP A 6 -21.79 -1.77 36.22
CA ASP A 6 -21.86 -2.29 34.86
C ASP A 6 -20.79 -1.73 33.94
N VAL A 7 -20.39 -0.48 34.15
CA VAL A 7 -19.33 0.17 33.36
C VAL A 7 -17.95 -0.13 33.92
N LEU A 8 -17.78 -0.19 35.25
CA LEU A 8 -16.44 -0.25 35.86
C LEU A 8 -16.04 -1.61 36.42
N VAL A 9 -16.97 -2.52 36.73
CA VAL A 9 -16.65 -3.77 37.45
C VAL A 9 -17.01 -5.00 36.63
N LYS A 10 -18.20 -5.03 36.00
CA LYS A 10 -18.63 -6.16 35.16
C LYS A 10 -17.62 -6.52 34.05
N PRO A 11 -17.04 -5.58 33.29
CA PRO A 11 -16.09 -5.93 32.22
C PRO A 11 -14.86 -6.67 32.75
N PHE A 12 -14.34 -6.26 33.92
CA PHE A 12 -13.18 -6.90 34.53
C PHE A 12 -13.53 -8.24 35.19
N ALA A 13 -14.74 -8.38 35.73
CA ALA A 13 -15.24 -9.66 36.22
C ALA A 13 -15.45 -10.67 35.08
N ASP A 14 -15.99 -10.20 33.94
CA ASP A 14 -16.18 -11.00 32.72
C ASP A 14 -14.84 -11.40 32.10
N MET A 15 -13.84 -10.51 32.11
CA MET A 15 -12.45 -10.82 31.70
C MET A 15 -11.80 -11.90 32.57
N ALA A 16 -12.10 -11.94 33.87
CA ALA A 16 -11.58 -12.96 34.77
C ALA A 16 -12.34 -14.29 34.65
N ALA A 17 -13.62 -14.24 34.29
CA ALA A 17 -14.46 -15.42 34.08
C ALA A 17 -14.23 -16.09 32.71
N ALA A 18 -13.88 -15.32 31.68
CA ALA A 18 -13.62 -15.77 30.31
C ALA A 18 -12.19 -15.41 29.86
N PRO A 19 -11.16 -16.16 30.29
CA PRO A 19 -9.77 -15.89 29.93
C PRO A 19 -9.48 -16.07 28.43
N ASP A 20 -10.28 -16.86 27.73
CA ASP A 20 -10.30 -17.06 26.28
C ASP A 20 -10.65 -15.77 25.53
N PHE A 21 -11.72 -15.08 25.94
CA PHE A 21 -12.13 -13.81 25.33
C PHE A 21 -11.09 -12.71 25.54
N LEU A 22 -10.50 -12.64 26.74
CA LEU A 22 -9.39 -11.73 27.03
C LEU A 22 -8.23 -11.96 26.06
N LEU A 23 -7.82 -13.22 25.88
CA LEU A 23 -6.74 -13.58 24.96
C LEU A 23 -7.06 -13.21 23.51
N GLN A 24 -8.31 -13.41 23.06
CA GLN A 24 -8.73 -13.01 21.72
C GLN A 24 -8.67 -11.50 21.52
N VAL A 25 -9.20 -10.70 22.45
CA VAL A 25 -9.18 -9.22 22.35
C VAL A 25 -7.74 -8.70 22.35
N LEU A 26 -6.86 -9.27 23.18
CA LEU A 26 -5.44 -8.92 23.17
C LEU A 26 -4.76 -9.30 21.84
N TRP A 27 -5.11 -10.45 21.27
CA TRP A 27 -4.58 -10.90 19.98
C TRP A 27 -5.02 -9.98 18.84
N GLU A 28 -6.31 -9.73 18.69
CA GLU A 28 -6.86 -8.84 17.67
C GLU A 28 -6.32 -7.41 17.83
N GLY A 29 -6.23 -6.91 19.07
CA GLY A 29 -5.64 -5.62 19.38
C GLY A 29 -4.15 -5.53 19.00
N LEU A 30 -3.38 -6.59 19.25
CA LEU A 30 -1.97 -6.67 18.87
C LEU A 30 -1.80 -6.70 17.34
N VAL A 31 -2.54 -7.57 16.65
CA VAL A 31 -2.49 -7.69 15.19
C VAL A 31 -2.89 -6.37 14.51
N GLY A 32 -4.00 -5.78 14.94
CA GLY A 32 -4.45 -4.47 14.45
C GLY A 32 -3.45 -3.36 14.73
N GLY A 33 -2.89 -3.32 15.95
CA GLY A 33 -1.88 -2.34 16.34
C GLY A 33 -0.61 -2.42 15.48
N VAL A 34 -0.11 -3.63 15.23
CA VAL A 34 1.06 -3.86 14.35
C VAL A 34 0.75 -3.43 12.91
N LEU A 35 -0.44 -3.75 12.39
CA LEU A 35 -0.85 -3.34 11.05
C LEU A 35 -0.85 -1.80 10.90
N TYR A 36 -1.47 -1.09 11.84
CA TYR A 36 -1.51 0.37 11.81
C TYR A 36 -0.14 1.02 12.01
N ALA A 37 0.70 0.44 12.87
CA ALA A 37 2.07 0.89 13.06
C ALA A 37 2.91 0.74 11.77
N LEU A 38 2.73 -0.36 11.03
CA LEU A 38 3.41 -0.58 9.74
C LEU A 38 2.93 0.41 8.67
N ILE A 39 1.62 0.69 8.61
CA ILE A 39 1.05 1.69 7.71
C ILE A 39 1.65 3.07 8.01
N ALA A 40 1.69 3.47 9.28
CA ALA A 40 2.27 4.73 9.71
C ALA A 40 3.77 4.81 9.37
N LEU A 41 4.52 3.74 9.61
CA LEU A 41 5.94 3.65 9.26
C LEU A 41 6.15 3.83 7.74
N GLY A 42 5.32 3.21 6.90
CA GLY A 42 5.37 3.39 5.45
C GLY A 42 5.19 4.86 5.05
N PHE A 43 4.19 5.53 5.62
CA PHE A 43 3.94 6.95 5.35
C PHE A 43 5.11 7.85 5.78
N VAL A 44 5.69 7.61 6.96
CA VAL A 44 6.85 8.34 7.47
C VAL A 44 8.10 8.11 6.60
N LEU A 45 8.34 6.87 6.14
CA LEU A 45 9.48 6.56 5.28
C LEU A 45 9.38 7.25 3.91
N ILE A 46 8.20 7.27 3.30
CA ILE A 46 7.94 7.98 2.04
C ILE A 46 8.19 9.48 2.22
N TYR A 47 7.67 10.06 3.31
CA TYR A 47 7.90 11.48 3.60
C TYR A 47 9.39 11.77 3.83
N LYS A 48 10.10 10.91 4.54
CA LYS A 48 11.54 11.10 4.80
C LYS A 48 12.38 11.05 3.53
N SER A 49 12.02 10.22 2.54
CA SER A 49 12.74 10.13 1.27
C SER A 49 12.35 11.21 0.28
N SER A 50 11.06 11.55 0.21
CA SER A 50 10.51 12.40 -0.86
C SER A 50 10.28 13.85 -0.41
N ARG A 51 10.22 14.12 0.89
CA ARG A 51 9.78 15.39 1.53
C ARG A 51 8.39 15.86 1.12
N ILE A 52 7.60 14.99 0.49
CA ILE A 52 6.30 15.29 -0.08
C ILE A 52 5.28 14.33 0.51
N PHE A 53 4.15 14.87 0.98
CA PHE A 53 2.98 14.09 1.37
C PHE A 53 2.07 13.85 0.17
N ASN A 54 1.79 12.59 -0.16
CA ASN A 54 0.85 12.24 -1.22
C ASN A 54 -0.48 11.75 -0.61
N PHE A 55 -1.49 12.63 -0.59
CA PHE A 55 -2.84 12.29 -0.09
C PHE A 55 -3.64 11.41 -1.03
N ALA A 56 -3.24 11.33 -2.31
CA ALA A 56 -3.93 10.50 -3.29
C ALA A 56 -3.67 9.00 -3.04
N GLN A 57 -2.64 8.65 -2.27
CA GLN A 57 -2.27 7.25 -2.02
C GLN A 57 -3.44 6.44 -1.44
N GLY A 58 -4.15 6.99 -0.45
CA GLY A 58 -5.27 6.28 0.20
C GLY A 58 -6.41 6.00 -0.77
N ILE A 59 -6.88 7.03 -1.49
CA ILE A 59 -8.00 6.86 -2.43
C ILE A 59 -7.63 5.98 -3.62
N MET A 60 -6.36 5.97 -4.06
CA MET A 60 -5.94 5.06 -5.14
C MET A 60 -6.12 3.60 -4.76
N VAL A 61 -5.91 3.23 -3.49
CA VAL A 61 -6.15 1.86 -2.99
C VAL A 61 -7.64 1.54 -2.98
N VAL A 62 -8.48 2.47 -2.52
CA VAL A 62 -9.94 2.32 -2.53
C VAL A 62 -10.46 2.19 -3.96
N PHE A 63 -9.97 3.03 -4.88
CA PHE A 63 -10.34 3.00 -6.29
C PHE A 63 -9.95 1.66 -6.95
N ALA A 64 -8.81 1.08 -6.58
CA ALA A 64 -8.41 -0.25 -7.03
C ALA A 64 -9.40 -1.34 -6.57
N ALA A 65 -9.81 -1.29 -5.31
CA ALA A 65 -10.79 -2.22 -4.75
C ALA A 65 -12.16 -2.08 -5.43
N LEU A 66 -12.64 -0.84 -5.63
CA LEU A 66 -13.89 -0.57 -6.35
C LEU A 66 -13.83 -1.03 -7.80
N THR A 67 -12.69 -0.84 -8.46
CA THR A 67 -12.47 -1.35 -9.83
C THR A 67 -12.55 -2.86 -9.86
N LEU A 68 -11.99 -3.57 -8.87
CA LEU A 68 -12.04 -5.03 -8.80
C LEU A 68 -13.47 -5.54 -8.65
N VAL A 69 -14.21 -5.00 -7.69
CA VAL A 69 -15.60 -5.42 -7.47
C VAL A 69 -16.48 -5.00 -8.65
N GLY A 70 -16.29 -3.82 -9.22
CA GLY A 70 -17.03 -3.35 -10.38
C GLY A 70 -16.78 -4.16 -11.65
N LEU A 71 -15.58 -4.72 -11.84
CA LEU A 71 -15.29 -5.66 -12.93
C LEU A 71 -15.99 -7.01 -12.70
N TYR A 72 -16.00 -7.48 -11.45
CA TYR A 72 -16.68 -8.71 -11.09
C TYR A 72 -18.20 -8.62 -11.28
N GLU A 73 -18.82 -7.52 -10.85
CA GLU A 73 -20.26 -7.26 -11.06
C GLU A 73 -20.64 -7.22 -12.55
N LYS A 74 -19.70 -6.84 -13.43
CA LYS A 74 -19.87 -6.88 -14.89
C LYS A 74 -19.72 -8.29 -15.50
N GLY A 75 -19.54 -9.31 -14.66
CA GLY A 75 -19.46 -10.72 -15.07
C GLY A 75 -18.04 -11.21 -15.39
N VAL A 76 -16.99 -10.44 -15.08
CA VAL A 76 -15.60 -10.90 -15.27
C VAL A 76 -15.23 -11.88 -14.15
N PRO A 77 -14.69 -13.08 -14.48
CA PRO A 77 -14.22 -14.02 -13.46
C PRO A 77 -13.18 -13.38 -12.54
N ALA A 78 -13.24 -13.65 -11.23
CA ALA A 78 -12.37 -13.04 -10.23
C ALA A 78 -10.87 -13.16 -10.56
N LEU A 79 -10.44 -14.30 -11.10
CA LEU A 79 -9.05 -14.54 -11.49
C LEU A 79 -8.58 -13.65 -12.65
N LEU A 80 -9.48 -13.26 -13.55
CA LEU A 80 -9.20 -12.32 -14.64
C LEU A 80 -9.41 -10.87 -14.21
N ALA A 81 -10.28 -10.62 -13.25
CA ALA A 81 -10.53 -9.29 -12.71
C ALA A 81 -9.26 -8.74 -12.01
N LEU A 82 -8.50 -9.56 -11.29
CA LEU A 82 -7.28 -9.12 -10.59
C LEU A 82 -6.17 -8.57 -11.52
N PRO A 83 -5.71 -9.28 -12.56
CA PRO A 83 -4.72 -8.71 -13.48
C PRO A 83 -5.26 -7.51 -14.26
N LEU A 84 -6.58 -7.50 -14.55
CA LEU A 84 -7.21 -6.39 -15.26
C LEU A 84 -7.27 -5.13 -14.38
N THR A 85 -7.55 -5.26 -13.08
CA THR A 85 -7.52 -4.11 -12.17
C THR A 85 -6.12 -3.56 -12.00
N LEU A 86 -5.11 -4.42 -11.92
CA LEU A 86 -3.72 -3.98 -11.91
C LEU A 86 -3.37 -3.20 -13.18
N ALA A 87 -3.83 -3.66 -14.35
CA ALA A 87 -3.63 -2.94 -15.60
C ALA A 87 -4.33 -1.57 -15.59
N VAL A 88 -5.58 -1.50 -15.15
CA VAL A 88 -6.33 -0.23 -15.03
C VAL A 88 -5.64 0.72 -14.05
N MET A 89 -5.20 0.23 -12.90
CA MET A 89 -4.50 1.03 -11.89
C MET A 89 -3.15 1.51 -12.36
N LEU A 90 -2.42 0.71 -13.15
CA LEU A 90 -1.16 1.11 -13.75
C LEU A 90 -1.37 2.26 -14.74
N VAL A 91 -2.39 2.17 -15.61
CA VAL A 91 -2.75 3.25 -16.54
C VAL A 91 -3.15 4.52 -15.78
N LEU A 92 -3.96 4.38 -14.73
CA LEU A 92 -4.40 5.50 -13.90
C LEU A 92 -3.22 6.16 -13.18
N ALA A 93 -2.35 5.37 -12.54
CA ALA A 93 -1.16 5.88 -11.85
C ALA A 93 -0.22 6.60 -12.82
N MET A 94 0.06 6.03 -14.00
CA MET A 94 0.88 6.68 -15.03
C MET A 94 0.26 7.98 -15.53
N THR A 95 -1.07 8.03 -15.64
CA THR A 95 -1.79 9.23 -16.09
C THR A 95 -1.66 10.33 -15.04
N ILE A 96 -1.91 10.03 -13.76
CA ILE A 96 -1.77 11.00 -12.66
C ILE A 96 -0.32 11.47 -12.54
N GLU A 97 0.63 10.54 -12.63
CA GLU A 97 2.06 10.86 -12.57
C GLU A 97 2.45 11.81 -13.69
N ARG A 98 2.07 11.50 -14.94
CA ARG A 98 2.53 12.25 -16.11
C ARG A 98 1.81 13.59 -16.29
N VAL A 99 0.53 13.65 -15.95
CA VAL A 99 -0.31 14.84 -16.16
C VAL A 99 -0.26 15.79 -14.98
N VAL A 100 -0.29 15.27 -13.75
CA VAL A 100 -0.39 16.10 -12.54
C VAL A 100 0.95 16.17 -11.82
N LEU A 101 1.57 15.05 -11.48
CA LEU A 101 2.76 15.09 -10.61
C LEU A 101 4.01 15.62 -11.34
N ARG A 102 4.25 15.19 -12.59
CA ARG A 102 5.47 15.51 -13.36
C ARG A 102 5.64 17.01 -13.65
N PRO A 103 4.61 17.77 -14.04
CA PRO A 103 4.74 19.23 -14.24
C PRO A 103 4.99 20.01 -12.93
N LEU A 104 4.60 19.44 -11.80
CA LEU A 104 4.74 20.03 -10.46
C LEU A 104 6.08 19.70 -9.80
N VAL A 105 6.94 18.91 -10.47
CA VAL A 105 8.31 18.65 -10.00
C VAL A 105 9.11 19.95 -10.03
N ASN A 106 9.77 20.27 -8.91
CA ASN A 106 10.50 21.52 -8.62
C ASN A 106 9.64 22.72 -8.16
N GLN A 107 8.36 22.53 -7.89
CA GLN A 107 7.53 23.52 -7.20
C GLN A 107 7.66 23.38 -5.66
N PRO A 108 7.32 24.42 -4.88
CA PRO A 108 7.26 24.32 -3.43
C PRO A 108 6.37 23.16 -2.95
N ASP A 109 6.80 22.47 -1.89
CA ASP A 109 6.14 21.25 -1.36
C ASP A 109 4.64 21.43 -1.08
N ILE A 110 4.23 22.64 -0.68
CA ILE A 110 2.83 22.99 -0.41
C ILE A 110 1.95 22.89 -1.68
N ILE A 111 2.49 23.23 -2.84
CA ILE A 111 1.74 23.17 -4.11
C ILE A 111 1.46 21.71 -4.47
N LEU A 112 2.45 20.84 -4.27
CA LEU A 112 2.29 19.41 -4.52
C LEU A 112 1.33 18.76 -3.51
N PHE A 113 1.39 19.19 -2.25
CA PHE A 113 0.41 18.82 -1.23
C PHE A 113 -1.03 19.16 -1.68
N MET A 114 -1.28 20.40 -2.07
CA MET A 114 -2.60 20.85 -2.55
C MET A 114 -3.04 20.09 -3.80
N ALA A 115 -2.12 19.83 -4.74
CA ALA A 115 -2.42 19.04 -5.93
C ALA A 115 -2.86 17.62 -5.58
N THR A 116 -2.22 16.97 -4.61
CA THR A 116 -2.61 15.61 -4.20
C THR A 116 -3.96 15.57 -3.50
N ILE A 117 -4.33 16.59 -2.74
CA ILE A 117 -5.70 16.73 -2.21
C ILE A 117 -6.71 16.93 -3.34
N GLY A 118 -6.38 17.74 -4.34
CA GLY A 118 -7.21 17.92 -5.53
C GLY A 118 -7.43 16.61 -6.29
N ILE A 119 -6.36 15.83 -6.47
CA ILE A 119 -6.43 14.47 -7.03
C ILE A 119 -7.34 13.59 -6.15
N THR A 120 -7.19 13.64 -4.83
CA THR A 120 -8.01 12.84 -3.91
C THR A 120 -9.50 13.14 -4.09
N LEU A 121 -9.88 14.40 -4.06
CA LEU A 121 -11.28 14.83 -4.23
C LEU A 121 -11.82 14.48 -5.61
N PHE A 122 -10.98 14.63 -6.65
CA PHE A 122 -11.33 14.23 -8.00
C PHE A 122 -11.60 12.72 -8.10
N LEU A 123 -10.73 11.87 -7.53
CA LEU A 123 -10.91 10.41 -7.56
C LEU A 123 -12.10 9.94 -6.74
N ILE A 124 -12.40 10.61 -5.62
CA ILE A 124 -13.62 10.31 -4.83
C ILE A 124 -14.85 10.52 -5.71
N GLY A 125 -15.01 11.73 -6.26
CA GLY A 125 -16.17 12.05 -7.10
C GLY A 125 -16.22 11.21 -8.37
N PHE A 126 -15.08 10.98 -9.01
CA PHE A 126 -15.00 10.14 -10.21
C PHE A 126 -15.34 8.67 -9.92
N GLY A 127 -14.89 8.14 -8.77
CA GLY A 127 -15.23 6.80 -8.31
C GLY A 127 -16.73 6.66 -8.04
N GLU A 128 -17.34 7.63 -7.36
CA GLU A 128 -18.78 7.63 -7.10
C GLU A 128 -19.61 7.71 -8.39
N LEU A 129 -19.16 8.47 -9.40
CA LEU A 129 -19.83 8.54 -10.70
C LEU A 129 -19.78 7.22 -11.49
N ILE A 130 -18.67 6.47 -11.39
CA ILE A 130 -18.49 5.21 -12.13
C ILE A 130 -19.11 4.02 -11.41
N PHE A 131 -18.88 3.93 -10.10
CA PHE A 131 -19.19 2.75 -9.30
C PHE A 131 -20.46 2.91 -8.45
N GLY A 132 -21.02 4.12 -8.38
CA GLY A 132 -22.12 4.47 -7.50
C GLY A 132 -21.68 4.77 -6.07
N GLY A 133 -22.60 5.28 -5.26
CA GLY A 133 -22.42 5.52 -3.82
C GLY A 133 -22.79 4.33 -2.93
N GLU A 134 -22.99 3.14 -3.51
CA GLU A 134 -23.38 1.94 -2.76
C GLU A 134 -22.17 1.22 -2.16
N ASN A 135 -22.33 0.71 -0.94
CA ASN A 135 -21.29 -0.08 -0.28
C ASN A 135 -21.12 -1.42 -1.01
N LYS A 136 -19.97 -1.59 -1.67
CA LYS A 136 -19.59 -2.83 -2.34
C LYS A 136 -18.85 -3.76 -1.39
N VAL A 137 -19.34 -4.99 -1.22
CA VAL A 137 -18.67 -6.02 -0.44
C VAL A 137 -17.53 -6.62 -1.27
N MET A 138 -16.40 -6.89 -0.62
CA MET A 138 -15.22 -7.45 -1.28
C MET A 138 -15.45 -8.92 -1.66
N ILE A 139 -15.06 -9.30 -2.87
CA ILE A 139 -15.20 -10.67 -3.43
C ILE A 139 -14.12 -11.63 -2.91
N THR A 140 -14.08 -11.83 -1.59
CA THR A 140 -13.04 -12.63 -0.91
C THR A 140 -13.10 -14.12 -1.24
N GLU A 141 -14.30 -14.71 -1.30
CA GLU A 141 -14.49 -16.14 -1.59
C GLU A 141 -14.03 -16.53 -3.00
N GLN A 142 -14.33 -15.70 -4.02
CA GLN A 142 -13.95 -15.98 -5.40
C GLN A 142 -12.47 -15.71 -5.70
N LEU A 143 -11.80 -14.95 -4.83
CA LEU A 143 -10.37 -14.66 -4.95
C LEU A 143 -9.50 -15.68 -4.20
N PHE A 144 -10.09 -16.80 -3.75
CA PHE A 144 -9.45 -17.83 -2.94
C PHE A 144 -8.78 -17.24 -1.68
N ILE A 145 -9.31 -16.15 -1.13
CA ILE A 145 -8.87 -15.65 0.18
C ILE A 145 -9.58 -16.53 1.22
N PRO A 146 -8.85 -17.35 1.98
CA PRO A 146 -9.46 -18.21 2.99
C PRO A 146 -10.10 -17.34 4.09
N THR A 147 -11.41 -17.48 4.26
CA THR A 147 -12.23 -16.76 5.26
C THR A 147 -12.59 -17.67 6.44
N GLY A 148 -12.00 -18.86 6.56
CA GLY A 148 -12.22 -19.71 7.72
C GLY A 148 -11.72 -19.02 8.98
N SER A 149 -12.33 -19.35 10.11
CA SER A 149 -11.73 -19.10 11.42
C SER A 149 -11.25 -20.43 11.96
N ILE A 150 -9.95 -20.52 12.26
CA ILE A 150 -9.46 -21.64 13.04
C ILE A 150 -9.84 -21.32 14.47
N VAL A 151 -10.99 -21.85 14.88
CA VAL A 151 -11.48 -21.71 16.25
C VAL A 151 -10.69 -22.68 17.11
N PHE A 152 -9.74 -22.15 17.87
CA PHE A 152 -9.03 -22.89 18.89
C PHE A 152 -9.88 -22.84 20.17
N GLU A 153 -10.14 -23.99 20.79
CA GLU A 153 -10.86 -24.07 22.08
C GLU A 153 -9.88 -24.35 23.24
N PRO A 154 -9.00 -23.42 23.65
CA PRO A 154 -8.29 -23.59 24.90
C PRO A 154 -9.26 -23.27 26.05
N PHE A 155 -9.44 -24.22 26.98
CA PHE A 155 -10.22 -24.05 28.21
C PHE A 155 -11.76 -23.88 28.07
N GLY A 156 -12.36 -24.31 26.95
CA GLY A 156 -13.82 -24.36 26.79
C GLY A 156 -14.47 -23.08 26.27
N GLY A 157 -13.68 -22.17 25.69
CA GLY A 157 -14.14 -20.97 25.00
C GLY A 157 -13.51 -20.80 23.62
N PHE A 158 -14.10 -19.95 22.77
CA PHE A 158 -13.78 -19.87 21.34
C PHE A 158 -12.73 -18.77 21.08
N VAL A 159 -11.46 -19.13 20.84
CA VAL A 159 -10.47 -18.19 20.30
C VAL A 159 -10.47 -18.33 18.78
N SER A 160 -11.03 -17.34 18.07
CA SER A 160 -11.07 -17.35 16.61
C SER A 160 -9.79 -16.74 16.03
N ILE A 161 -8.93 -17.56 15.42
CA ILE A 161 -7.88 -17.05 14.54
C ILE A 161 -8.47 -16.94 13.13
N GLU A 162 -8.68 -15.72 12.67
CA GLU A 162 -9.25 -15.47 11.35
C GLU A 162 -8.20 -15.72 10.25
N GLU A 163 -8.48 -16.61 9.30
CA GLU A 163 -7.56 -16.97 8.20
C GLU A 163 -7.25 -15.78 7.27
N LYS A 164 -8.09 -14.73 7.29
CA LYS A 164 -7.83 -13.47 6.58
C LYS A 164 -6.58 -12.76 7.10
N ASP A 165 -6.31 -12.82 8.41
CA ASP A 165 -5.14 -12.19 9.01
C ASP A 165 -3.87 -12.94 8.61
N LEU A 166 -3.95 -14.27 8.57
CA LEU A 166 -2.86 -15.12 8.09
C LEU A 166 -2.54 -14.84 6.62
N THR A 167 -3.57 -14.69 5.78
CA THR A 167 -3.39 -14.36 4.35
C THR A 167 -2.76 -12.98 4.18
N ALA A 168 -3.19 -11.99 4.96
CA ALA A 168 -2.59 -10.66 4.94
C ALA A 168 -1.11 -10.69 5.35
N VAL A 169 -0.77 -11.45 6.39
CA VAL A 169 0.61 -11.63 6.85
C VAL A 169 1.47 -12.35 5.80
N ILE A 170 0.97 -13.43 5.19
CA ILE A 170 1.67 -14.15 4.13
C ILE A 170 1.85 -13.25 2.90
N GLY A 171 0.81 -12.52 2.50
CA GLY A 171 0.87 -11.56 1.40
C GLY A 171 1.91 -10.47 1.63
N ALA A 172 1.94 -9.90 2.83
CA ALA A 172 2.93 -8.91 3.24
C ALA A 172 4.35 -9.50 3.23
N TRP A 173 4.53 -10.72 3.75
CA TRP A 173 5.82 -11.40 3.77
C TRP A 173 6.32 -11.74 2.37
N CYS A 174 5.46 -12.28 1.49
CA CYS A 174 5.78 -12.56 0.10
C CYS A 174 6.16 -11.29 -0.66
N SER A 175 5.40 -10.21 -0.47
CA SER A 175 5.68 -8.91 -1.09
C SER A 175 7.00 -8.34 -0.61
N TRP A 176 7.28 -8.42 0.70
CA TRP A 176 8.56 -8.00 1.26
C TRP A 176 9.73 -8.84 0.73
N ARG A 177 9.56 -10.16 0.60
CA ARG A 177 10.57 -11.08 0.07
C ARG A 177 10.88 -10.82 -1.41
N LEU A 178 9.86 -10.58 -2.23
CA LEU A 178 10.00 -10.18 -3.64
C LEU A 178 10.70 -8.82 -3.77
N PHE A 179 10.35 -7.87 -2.91
CA PHE A 179 11.02 -6.58 -2.89
C PHE A 179 12.49 -6.70 -2.47
N TRP A 180 12.80 -7.48 -1.43
CA TRP A 180 14.17 -7.72 -0.96
C TRP A 180 15.03 -8.42 -2.00
N SER A 181 14.48 -9.38 -2.75
CA SER A 181 15.21 -10.02 -3.84
C SER A 181 15.51 -9.04 -4.98
N SER A 182 14.62 -8.06 -5.23
CA SER A 182 14.85 -7.00 -6.22
C SER A 182 15.88 -5.95 -5.76
N SER A 183 15.96 -5.64 -4.47
CA SER A 183 16.86 -4.61 -3.94
C SER A 183 18.30 -5.09 -3.74
N THR A 184 18.51 -6.41 -3.69
CA THR A 184 19.83 -7.03 -3.51
C THR A 184 20.50 -7.45 -4.81
N SER A 185 19.92 -7.19 -5.99
CA SER A 185 20.63 -7.41 -7.25
C SER A 185 21.91 -6.55 -7.24
N PRO A 186 23.12 -7.15 -7.21
CA PRO A 186 24.34 -6.38 -7.30
C PRO A 186 24.32 -5.73 -8.67
N ARG A 187 24.15 -4.40 -8.72
CA ARG A 187 24.55 -3.65 -9.91
C ARG A 187 26.05 -3.88 -10.02
N SER A 188 26.42 -4.88 -10.83
CA SER A 188 27.79 -5.27 -11.11
C SER A 188 28.57 -3.99 -11.37
N ALA A 189 29.55 -3.74 -10.52
CA ALA A 189 30.54 -2.69 -10.68
C ALA A 189 30.97 -2.65 -12.15
N VAL A 190 30.71 -1.56 -12.85
CA VAL A 190 31.39 -1.31 -14.12
C VAL A 190 32.88 -1.21 -13.76
N PRO A 191 33.75 -2.11 -14.24
CA PRO A 191 35.17 -2.03 -13.92
C PRO A 191 35.74 -0.78 -14.60
N SER A 192 35.87 0.30 -13.85
CA SER A 192 36.37 1.62 -14.25
C SER A 192 37.86 1.63 -14.64
N ALA A 193 38.49 0.46 -14.82
CA ALA A 193 39.89 0.32 -15.18
C ALA A 193 40.14 -0.15 -16.63
N ARG A 194 39.11 -0.56 -17.40
CA ARG A 194 39.29 -1.02 -18.79
C ARG A 194 38.79 -0.05 -19.87
N LEU A 195 38.27 1.11 -19.46
CA LEU A 195 37.82 2.19 -20.37
C LEU A 195 38.78 3.40 -20.40
N ALA A 196 39.76 3.47 -19.50
CA ALA A 196 40.71 4.59 -19.42
C ALA A 196 41.86 4.51 -20.44
N THR A 197 42.07 3.35 -21.09
CA THR A 197 43.15 3.13 -22.06
C THR A 197 42.68 3.18 -23.52
N THR A 198 41.39 2.99 -23.79
CA THR A 198 40.84 3.01 -25.16
C THR A 198 40.36 4.40 -25.61
N ILE A 199 40.30 5.38 -24.69
CA ILE A 199 39.90 6.76 -24.99
C ILE A 199 41.01 7.74 -24.61
N ARG A 200 42.26 7.42 -24.97
CA ARG A 200 43.34 8.41 -25.02
C ARG A 200 43.88 8.52 -26.45
N ARG A 201 43.34 9.55 -27.13
CA ARG A 201 43.78 10.24 -28.38
C ARG A 201 43.14 9.73 -29.69
N PRO A 202 42.78 10.61 -30.66
CA PRO A 202 43.18 12.02 -30.81
C PRO A 202 41.99 12.98 -31.11
N PHE A 203 41.62 13.83 -30.17
CA PHE A 203 40.77 15.02 -30.45
C PHE A 203 41.48 16.34 -30.08
N ARG A 204 42.82 16.32 -30.16
CA ARG A 204 43.67 17.47 -29.82
C ARG A 204 44.01 18.36 -31.03
N SER A 205 43.23 18.28 -32.11
CA SER A 205 43.48 19.05 -33.35
C SER A 205 42.36 20.01 -33.76
N ALA A 206 41.27 20.14 -33.00
CA ALA A 206 40.10 20.94 -33.42
C ALA A 206 39.94 22.33 -32.77
N PHE A 207 40.83 22.74 -31.86
CA PHE A 207 40.77 24.09 -31.29
C PHE A 207 42.13 24.80 -31.40
N ARG A 208 42.31 25.48 -32.53
CA ARG A 208 43.32 26.51 -32.72
C ARG A 208 42.55 27.81 -32.93
N PHE A 209 42.39 28.61 -31.88
CA PHE A 209 41.87 29.97 -32.01
C PHE A 209 42.96 30.87 -32.62
N PRO A 210 42.64 31.75 -33.58
CA PRO A 210 43.56 32.81 -33.98
C PRO A 210 43.69 33.88 -32.85
N PRO A 211 44.85 34.53 -32.72
CA PRO A 211 45.05 35.59 -31.74
C PRO A 211 44.23 36.83 -32.12
N PHE A 212 43.53 37.38 -31.12
CA PHE A 212 42.92 38.71 -31.22
C PHE A 212 44.05 39.74 -31.35
N GLY A 213 44.06 40.46 -32.48
CA GLY A 213 44.74 41.74 -32.64
C GLY A 213 43.81 42.88 -32.30
#